data_AF-H0Y6C0-F1
#
_entry.id   AF-H0Y6C0-F1
#
_cell.length_a   1.000
_cell.length_b   1.000
_cell.length_c   1.000
_cell.angle_alpha   90.00
_cell.angle_beta   90.00
_cell.angle_gamma   90.00
#
_symmetry.space_group_name_H-M   'P 1'
#
loop_
_entity.id
_entity.type
_entity.pdbx_description
1 polymer ?
#
loop_
_entity_poly.entity_id
_entity_poly.type
_entity_poly.pdbx_seq_one_letter_code
_entity_poly.pdbx_strand_id
1 'polypeptide(L)'
;NQITRSRKEGRERIYHVDDTPSGSMDGVLDYSKTIQGTRDPICAITASDKILIVGRESGTIQRYSLPNVGLIQKYSLNCRAYQLSLNCNSSRLAIIDISGVLTFFDLDARVTDSTGQQVVGELLKLERRDVWDMKWAKDNPDLFAMMEKTRMYVFRNLDPEEPIQTSGYICNFEDLEIKSVLLDEILKDPEHPNKDYLINFEIRSLRDSRALIEKVGIKDASQFIEDNPHPRLWRLLAEAALQKLDLYTAEQAFVRCKDYQGIKFVKRLGKLLSESMKQAEVVGYFGRFEEAERTYLEMDRRDLAIGLRLKLGDWFRVLQLLKTGSGDADDSLLEQANNAIGDYFADRQKWLNAVQYYVQGRNQERLAECYYMLEDYEGLENLAISLPENHKLLPVGIANFSFWNC
;
A
#
# COMPACT_ATOMS: atom_id res chain seq x y z
N ASN A 1 -16.48 -39.93 6.41
CA ASN A 1 -16.80 -39.56 7.81
C ASN A 1 -15.70 -38.72 8.48
N GLN A 2 -15.33 -37.55 7.93
CA GLN A 2 -14.50 -36.54 8.63
C GLN A 2 -14.73 -35.13 8.06
N ILE A 3 -15.99 -34.69 7.93
CA ILE A 3 -16.32 -33.28 7.63
C ILE A 3 -17.45 -32.83 8.57
N THR A 4 -17.18 -32.90 9.87
CA THR A 4 -18.03 -32.29 10.89
C THR A 4 -17.13 -31.57 11.89
N ARG A 5 -16.43 -30.54 11.41
CA ARG A 5 -15.96 -29.45 12.28
C ARG A 5 -17.12 -28.49 12.43
N SER A 6 -17.54 -28.25 13.67
CA SER A 6 -18.55 -27.27 14.07
C SER A 6 -18.22 -25.89 13.49
N ARG A 7 -18.82 -25.54 12.35
CA ARG A 7 -18.78 -24.20 11.78
C ARG A 7 -19.87 -23.37 12.44
N LYS A 8 -19.57 -22.12 12.79
CA LYS A 8 -20.51 -21.20 13.45
C LYS A 8 -21.75 -21.03 12.58
N GLU A 9 -22.87 -21.59 13.01
CA GLU A 9 -24.19 -21.40 12.38
C GLU A 9 -24.50 -19.90 12.28
N GLY A 10 -24.97 -19.45 11.11
CA GLY A 10 -25.42 -18.07 10.87
C GLY A 10 -24.54 -17.20 9.97
N ARG A 11 -23.37 -17.67 9.47
CA ARG A 11 -22.54 -16.91 8.52
C ARG A 11 -22.39 -17.53 7.13
N GLU A 12 -22.66 -18.82 6.98
CA GLU A 12 -22.51 -19.53 5.70
C GLU A 12 -23.89 -19.72 5.09
N ARG A 13 -24.03 -19.45 3.78
CA ARG A 13 -25.24 -19.69 3.01
C ARG A 13 -24.91 -20.63 1.84
N ILE A 14 -25.82 -21.54 1.52
CA ILE A 14 -25.65 -22.53 0.45
C ILE A 14 -26.87 -22.47 -0.45
N TYR A 15 -26.64 -22.40 -1.75
CA TYR A 15 -27.67 -22.40 -2.78
C TYR A 15 -27.23 -23.26 -3.96
N HIS A 16 -28.17 -23.97 -4.56
CA HIS A 16 -27.93 -24.62 -5.84
C HIS A 16 -28.07 -23.60 -6.97
N VAL A 17 -27.20 -23.63 -7.97
CA VAL A 17 -27.13 -22.61 -9.04
C VAL A 17 -28.37 -22.60 -9.95
N ASP A 18 -29.14 -23.69 -9.94
CA ASP A 18 -30.43 -23.79 -10.65
C ASP A 18 -31.61 -23.22 -9.85
N ASP A 19 -31.42 -22.96 -8.56
CA ASP A 19 -32.46 -22.37 -7.71
C ASP A 19 -32.61 -20.86 -7.98
N THR A 20 -33.73 -20.30 -7.55
CA THR A 20 -34.03 -18.85 -7.62
C THR A 20 -34.16 -18.27 -6.21
N PRO A 21 -33.03 -18.08 -5.49
CA PRO A 21 -33.08 -17.64 -4.10
C PRO A 21 -33.63 -16.21 -3.99
N SER A 22 -34.56 -16.00 -3.07
CA SER A 22 -35.11 -14.66 -2.75
C SER A 22 -34.21 -13.84 -1.81
N GLY A 23 -33.18 -14.47 -1.22
CA GLY A 23 -32.28 -13.86 -0.23
C GLY A 23 -32.84 -13.76 1.20
N SER A 24 -34.06 -14.22 1.43
CA SER A 24 -34.81 -14.09 2.70
C SER A 24 -34.72 -15.32 3.62
N MET A 25 -34.03 -16.39 3.21
CA MET A 25 -33.99 -17.66 3.93
C MET A 25 -32.80 -17.73 4.91
N ASP A 26 -33.07 -17.54 6.21
CA ASP A 26 -32.23 -18.04 7.32
C ASP A 26 -32.69 -19.47 7.70
N GLY A 27 -32.67 -20.36 6.72
CA GLY A 27 -33.08 -21.76 6.87
C GLY A 27 -31.88 -22.70 7.07
N VAL A 28 -32.14 -23.85 7.71
CA VAL A 28 -31.19 -24.96 7.87
C VAL A 28 -30.50 -25.25 6.54
N LEU A 29 -29.16 -25.34 6.57
CA LEU A 29 -28.34 -25.65 5.40
C LEU A 29 -28.70 -27.04 4.86
N ASP A 30 -29.48 -27.11 3.79
CA ASP A 30 -29.83 -28.35 3.13
C ASP A 30 -28.71 -28.80 2.17
N TYR A 31 -27.79 -29.59 2.72
CA TYR A 31 -26.67 -30.15 1.96
C TYR A 31 -27.09 -31.24 0.98
N SER A 32 -28.34 -31.72 0.99
CA SER A 32 -28.77 -32.72 -0.01
C SER A 32 -28.72 -32.14 -1.43
N LYS A 33 -28.97 -30.85 -1.57
CA LYS A 33 -28.92 -30.12 -2.84
C LYS A 33 -27.51 -29.92 -3.39
N THR A 34 -26.45 -29.97 -2.57
CA THR A 34 -25.08 -29.76 -3.08
C THR A 34 -24.57 -30.93 -3.93
N ILE A 35 -25.23 -32.09 -3.84
CA ILE A 35 -24.90 -33.30 -4.60
C ILE A 35 -25.73 -33.37 -5.90
N GLN A 36 -26.71 -32.49 -6.06
CA GLN A 36 -27.53 -32.45 -7.27
C GLN A 36 -26.68 -32.01 -8.47
N GLY A 37 -26.74 -32.79 -9.56
CA GLY A 37 -26.07 -32.42 -10.81
C GLY A 37 -26.82 -31.30 -11.52
N THR A 38 -26.09 -30.38 -12.14
CA THR A 38 -26.65 -29.36 -13.05
C THR A 38 -26.34 -29.72 -14.50
N ARG A 39 -27.25 -29.38 -15.42
CA ARG A 39 -27.05 -29.52 -16.88
C ARG A 39 -26.31 -28.34 -17.50
N ASP A 40 -26.15 -27.26 -16.75
CA ASP A 40 -25.53 -26.03 -17.21
C ASP A 40 -24.48 -25.62 -16.17
N PRO A 41 -23.26 -26.14 -16.20
CA PRO A 41 -22.28 -25.91 -15.14
C PRO A 41 -21.85 -24.44 -15.06
N ILE A 42 -21.33 -24.06 -13.90
CA ILE A 42 -20.68 -22.76 -13.71
C ILE A 42 -19.35 -22.78 -14.45
N CYS A 43 -19.11 -21.79 -15.31
CA CYS A 43 -17.86 -21.68 -16.08
C CYS A 43 -16.97 -20.54 -15.59
N ALA A 44 -17.53 -19.49 -14.98
CA ALA A 44 -16.78 -18.37 -14.43
C ALA A 44 -17.57 -17.69 -13.30
N ILE A 45 -16.86 -17.09 -12.35
CA ILE A 45 -17.46 -16.35 -11.23
C ILE A 45 -16.68 -15.06 -10.98
N THR A 46 -17.35 -14.02 -10.51
CA THR A 46 -16.71 -12.80 -10.00
C THR A 46 -17.63 -12.12 -8.99
N ALA A 47 -17.08 -11.32 -8.08
CA ALA A 47 -17.86 -10.68 -7.04
C ALA A 47 -17.29 -9.30 -6.68
N SER A 48 -18.16 -8.46 -6.13
CA SER A 48 -17.81 -7.23 -5.43
C SER A 48 -18.31 -7.29 -3.98
N ASP A 49 -18.27 -6.16 -3.27
CA ASP A 49 -18.87 -6.01 -1.96
C ASP A 49 -20.41 -6.11 -1.97
N LYS A 50 -21.04 -5.85 -3.13
CA LYS A 50 -22.51 -5.74 -3.27
C LYS A 50 -23.13 -6.85 -4.08
N ILE A 51 -22.41 -7.44 -5.03
CA ILE A 51 -22.98 -8.42 -5.95
C ILE A 51 -22.05 -9.60 -6.20
N LEU A 52 -22.66 -10.74 -6.49
CA LEU A 52 -21.99 -11.93 -7.01
C LEU A 52 -22.51 -12.19 -8.43
N ILE A 53 -21.60 -12.37 -9.38
CA ILE A 53 -21.89 -12.73 -10.76
C ILE A 53 -21.45 -14.17 -10.99
N VAL A 54 -22.36 -14.97 -11.54
CA VAL A 54 -22.11 -16.37 -11.92
C VAL A 54 -22.39 -16.54 -13.41
N GLY A 55 -21.36 -16.89 -14.18
CA GLY A 55 -21.47 -17.27 -15.58
C GLY A 55 -21.66 -18.77 -15.74
N ARG A 56 -22.61 -19.16 -16.58
CA ARG A 56 -22.96 -20.54 -16.91
C ARG A 56 -22.46 -20.92 -18.30
N GLU A 57 -22.23 -22.21 -18.55
CA GLU A 57 -21.75 -22.70 -19.85
C GLU A 57 -22.72 -22.40 -21.01
N SER A 58 -24.03 -22.31 -20.72
CA SER A 58 -25.07 -21.88 -21.66
C SER A 58 -24.92 -20.42 -22.14
N GLY A 59 -24.05 -19.63 -21.51
CA GLY A 59 -23.95 -18.18 -21.71
C GLY A 59 -24.91 -17.36 -20.83
N THR A 60 -25.64 -18.01 -19.93
CA THR A 60 -26.44 -17.32 -18.92
C THR A 60 -25.54 -16.70 -17.86
N ILE A 61 -25.68 -15.39 -17.62
CA ILE A 61 -25.06 -14.68 -16.50
C ILE A 61 -26.13 -14.39 -15.43
N GLN A 62 -25.86 -14.79 -14.20
CA GLN A 62 -26.74 -14.58 -13.06
C GLN A 62 -26.13 -13.57 -12.08
N ARG A 63 -26.89 -12.53 -11.72
CA ARG A 63 -26.50 -11.50 -10.75
C ARG A 63 -27.24 -11.73 -9.44
N TYR A 64 -26.48 -11.90 -8.37
CA TYR A 64 -26.97 -12.08 -7.00
C TYR A 64 -26.61 -10.88 -6.14
N SER A 65 -27.46 -10.53 -5.18
CA SER A 65 -27.16 -9.53 -4.14
C SER A 65 -26.25 -10.13 -3.08
N LEU A 66 -25.32 -9.35 -2.53
CA LEU A 66 -24.57 -9.70 -1.33
C LEU A 66 -24.98 -8.77 -0.17
N PRO A 67 -24.98 -9.28 1.09
CA PRO A 67 -24.59 -10.63 1.50
C PRO A 67 -25.69 -11.69 1.30
N ASN A 68 -26.89 -11.29 0.86
CA ASN A 68 -28.07 -12.15 0.99
C ASN A 68 -28.15 -13.31 -0.04
N VAL A 69 -27.36 -13.25 -1.11
CA VAL A 69 -27.38 -14.16 -2.27
C VAL A 69 -28.78 -14.28 -2.89
N GLY A 70 -29.56 -13.20 -2.86
CA GLY A 70 -30.85 -13.14 -3.57
C GLY A 70 -30.61 -12.89 -5.05
N LEU A 71 -31.20 -13.70 -5.93
CA LEU A 71 -31.09 -13.52 -7.37
C LEU A 71 -31.78 -12.21 -7.79
N ILE A 72 -31.01 -11.30 -8.37
CA ILE A 72 -31.48 -9.99 -8.85
C ILE A 72 -31.92 -10.09 -10.31
N GLN A 73 -31.03 -10.60 -11.17
CA GLN A 73 -31.21 -10.56 -12.62
C GLN A 73 -30.55 -11.75 -13.30
N LYS A 74 -31.11 -12.19 -14.41
CA LYS A 74 -30.47 -13.11 -15.37
C LYS A 74 -30.29 -12.38 -16.70
N TYR A 75 -29.10 -12.52 -17.28
CA TYR A 75 -28.75 -12.02 -18.61
C TYR A 75 -28.41 -13.23 -19.48
N SER A 76 -28.83 -13.23 -20.73
CA SER A 76 -28.50 -14.28 -21.69
C SER A 76 -27.53 -13.71 -22.71
N LEU A 77 -26.30 -14.22 -22.71
CA LEU A 77 -25.26 -13.85 -23.66
C LEU A 77 -24.91 -15.04 -24.54
N ASN A 78 -24.49 -14.76 -25.78
CA ASN A 78 -24.08 -15.80 -26.73
C ASN A 78 -22.58 -16.12 -26.61
N CYS A 79 -22.04 -16.20 -25.39
CA CYS A 79 -20.64 -16.49 -25.16
C CYS A 79 -20.43 -17.37 -23.91
N ARG A 80 -19.44 -18.25 -23.97
CA ARG A 80 -19.00 -19.05 -22.82
C ARG A 80 -17.79 -18.37 -22.18
N ALA A 81 -18.02 -17.68 -21.07
CA ALA A 81 -16.96 -16.97 -20.34
C ALA A 81 -15.99 -17.96 -19.66
N TYR A 82 -14.68 -17.73 -19.77
CA TYR A 82 -13.70 -18.36 -18.87
C TYR A 82 -13.21 -17.37 -17.80
N GLN A 83 -13.29 -16.07 -18.06
CA GLN A 83 -12.91 -15.03 -17.10
C GLN A 83 -13.97 -13.93 -17.07
N LEU A 84 -14.36 -13.56 -15.85
CA LEU A 84 -15.30 -12.49 -15.56
C LEU A 84 -14.65 -11.49 -14.58
N SER A 85 -14.81 -10.20 -14.83
CA SER A 85 -14.22 -9.16 -13.98
C SER A 85 -15.14 -7.95 -13.88
N LEU A 86 -15.52 -7.59 -12.65
CA LEU A 86 -16.30 -6.38 -12.36
C LEU A 86 -15.39 -5.17 -12.21
N ASN A 87 -15.84 -4.01 -12.71
CA ASN A 87 -15.18 -2.74 -12.41
C ASN A 87 -15.42 -2.30 -10.95
N CYS A 88 -14.66 -1.30 -10.50
CA CYS A 88 -14.60 -0.91 -9.08
C CYS A 88 -15.94 -0.44 -8.47
N ASN A 89 -16.91 -0.01 -9.28
CA ASN A 89 -18.25 0.39 -8.83
C ASN A 89 -19.34 -0.66 -9.13
N SER A 90 -18.99 -1.82 -9.69
CA SER A 90 -19.90 -2.91 -10.06
C SER A 90 -20.94 -2.57 -11.13
N SER A 91 -20.70 -1.54 -11.96
CA SER A 91 -21.62 -1.15 -13.04
C SER A 91 -21.35 -1.86 -14.35
N ARG A 92 -20.09 -2.25 -14.62
CA ARG A 92 -19.67 -2.92 -15.85
C ARG A 92 -18.99 -4.25 -15.54
N LEU A 93 -19.29 -5.23 -16.38
CA LEU A 93 -18.72 -6.57 -16.37
C LEU A 93 -17.88 -6.75 -17.63
N ALA A 94 -16.63 -7.14 -17.46
CA ALA A 94 -15.81 -7.61 -18.56
C ALA A 94 -15.85 -9.12 -18.64
N ILE A 95 -15.91 -9.61 -19.88
CA ILE A 95 -16.13 -11.01 -20.20
C ILE A 95 -15.09 -11.41 -21.24
N ILE A 96 -14.21 -12.36 -20.87
CA ILE A 96 -13.35 -13.04 -21.85
C ILE A 96 -13.91 -14.43 -22.06
N ASP A 97 -14.27 -14.72 -23.31
CA ASP A 97 -14.80 -16.03 -23.70
C ASP A 97 -13.71 -17.04 -24.04
N ILE A 98 -14.08 -18.31 -24.15
CA ILE A 98 -13.16 -19.42 -24.46
C ILE A 98 -12.39 -19.25 -25.79
N SER A 99 -12.82 -18.35 -26.67
CA SER A 99 -12.10 -18.01 -27.91
C SER A 99 -11.14 -16.83 -27.76
N GLY A 100 -10.97 -16.30 -26.54
CA GLY A 100 -10.09 -15.15 -26.26
C GLY A 100 -10.68 -13.82 -26.74
N VAL A 101 -12.01 -13.74 -26.89
CA VAL A 101 -12.70 -12.50 -27.23
C VAL A 101 -13.13 -11.79 -25.95
N LEU A 102 -12.59 -10.58 -25.75
CA LEU A 102 -12.98 -9.68 -24.69
C LEU A 102 -14.15 -8.79 -25.15
N THR A 103 -15.22 -8.81 -24.35
CA THR A 103 -16.38 -7.92 -24.49
C THR A 103 -16.74 -7.30 -23.15
N PHE A 104 -17.53 -6.23 -23.19
CA PHE A 104 -17.98 -5.51 -22.01
C PHE A 104 -19.50 -5.46 -21.96
N PHE A 105 -20.06 -5.66 -20.77
CA PHE A 105 -21.49 -5.64 -20.52
C PHE A 105 -21.79 -4.62 -19.43
N ASP A 106 -22.64 -3.65 -19.74
CA ASP A 106 -23.17 -2.71 -18.76
C ASP A 106 -24.33 -3.40 -18.03
N LEU A 107 -24.24 -3.51 -16.71
CA LEU A 107 -25.21 -4.26 -15.89
C LEU A 107 -26.48 -3.46 -15.56
N ASP A 108 -26.41 -2.13 -15.67
CA ASP A 108 -27.45 -1.21 -15.20
C ASP A 108 -28.06 -0.37 -16.34
N ALA A 109 -27.50 -0.43 -17.55
CA ALA A 109 -28.08 0.16 -18.75
C ALA A 109 -29.54 -0.29 -18.97
N ARG A 110 -30.42 0.64 -19.35
CA ARG A 110 -31.83 0.35 -19.65
C ARG A 110 -32.08 0.60 -21.11
N VAL A 111 -32.20 -0.46 -21.90
CA VAL A 111 -32.42 -0.39 -23.34
C VAL A 111 -33.85 -0.78 -23.64
N THR A 112 -34.50 -0.08 -24.57
CA THR A 112 -35.81 -0.49 -25.08
C THR A 112 -35.59 -1.42 -26.25
N ASP A 113 -36.03 -2.67 -26.14
CA ASP A 113 -35.95 -3.65 -27.21
C ASP A 113 -36.86 -3.25 -28.39
N SER A 114 -36.64 -3.87 -29.54
CA SER A 114 -37.44 -3.79 -30.76
C SER A 114 -38.95 -4.00 -30.55
N THR A 115 -39.33 -4.68 -29.46
CA THR A 115 -40.70 -4.93 -29.03
C THR A 115 -41.30 -3.84 -28.13
N GLY A 116 -40.54 -2.79 -27.81
CA GLY A 116 -40.94 -1.70 -26.92
C GLY A 116 -40.80 -2.02 -25.42
N GLN A 117 -40.27 -3.20 -25.07
CA GLN A 117 -40.03 -3.59 -23.67
C GLN A 117 -38.69 -3.06 -23.16
N GLN A 118 -38.65 -2.61 -21.91
CA GLN A 118 -37.40 -2.24 -21.25
C GLN A 118 -36.65 -3.50 -20.79
N VAL A 119 -35.45 -3.68 -21.33
CA VAL A 119 -34.49 -4.70 -20.93
C VAL A 119 -33.37 -4.02 -20.14
N VAL A 120 -32.97 -4.66 -19.03
CA VAL A 120 -31.83 -4.21 -18.22
C VAL A 120 -30.59 -4.96 -18.67
N GLY A 121 -29.53 -4.19 -18.92
CA GLY A 121 -28.22 -4.64 -19.37
C GLY A 121 -28.01 -4.44 -20.87
N GLU A 122 -26.79 -4.04 -21.25
CA GLU A 122 -26.40 -3.80 -22.65
C GLU A 122 -24.99 -4.33 -22.92
N LEU A 123 -24.82 -5.06 -24.02
CA LEU A 123 -23.49 -5.43 -24.52
C LEU A 123 -22.89 -4.23 -25.26
N LEU A 124 -21.74 -3.76 -24.78
CA LEU A 124 -21.04 -2.62 -25.38
C LEU A 124 -20.38 -3.02 -26.70
N LYS A 125 -20.19 -2.02 -27.58
CA LYS A 125 -19.66 -2.22 -28.95
C LYS A 125 -18.18 -2.59 -29.03
N LEU A 126 -17.43 -2.47 -27.93
CA LEU A 126 -16.01 -2.77 -27.92
C LEU A 126 -15.79 -4.29 -27.83
N GLU A 127 -15.20 -4.84 -28.89
CA GLU A 127 -14.76 -6.24 -28.98
C GLU A 127 -13.26 -6.26 -29.26
N ARG A 128 -12.52 -7.10 -28.52
CA ARG A 128 -11.08 -7.35 -28.75
C ARG A 128 -10.81 -8.84 -28.80
N ARG A 129 -9.93 -9.29 -29.70
CA ARG A 129 -9.61 -10.70 -29.92
C ARG A 129 -8.18 -10.99 -29.48
N ASP A 130 -7.86 -12.27 -29.32
CA ASP A 130 -6.55 -12.73 -28.83
C ASP A 130 -6.19 -12.14 -27.45
N VAL A 131 -7.20 -11.85 -26.63
CA VAL A 131 -7.03 -11.31 -25.27
C VAL A 131 -6.87 -12.47 -24.30
N TRP A 132 -5.79 -12.44 -23.53
CA TRP A 132 -5.46 -13.51 -22.57
C TRP A 132 -5.43 -13.04 -21.11
N ASP A 133 -5.34 -11.73 -20.87
CA ASP A 133 -5.42 -11.14 -19.52
C ASP A 133 -6.04 -9.75 -19.56
N MET A 134 -6.65 -9.35 -18.45
CA MET A 134 -7.32 -8.08 -18.29
C MET A 134 -7.45 -7.71 -16.80
N LYS A 135 -7.31 -6.41 -16.51
CA LYS A 135 -7.64 -5.86 -15.19
C LYS A 135 -8.27 -4.47 -15.26
N TRP A 136 -9.36 -4.28 -14.52
CA TRP A 136 -9.90 -2.96 -14.22
C TRP A 136 -8.98 -2.18 -13.27
N ALA A 137 -8.98 -0.86 -13.40
CA ALA A 137 -8.43 0.00 -12.37
C ALA A 137 -9.28 -0.08 -11.10
N LYS A 138 -8.64 -0.12 -9.94
CA LYS A 138 -9.33 -0.21 -8.64
C LYS A 138 -10.00 1.09 -8.22
N ASP A 139 -9.51 2.20 -8.74
CA ASP A 139 -9.84 3.57 -8.35
C ASP A 139 -10.61 4.35 -9.42
N ASN A 140 -10.72 3.81 -10.64
CA ASN A 140 -11.45 4.44 -11.73
C ASN A 140 -12.29 3.42 -12.55
N PRO A 141 -13.63 3.56 -12.60
CA PRO A 141 -14.51 2.59 -13.26
C PRO A 141 -14.41 2.59 -14.79
N ASP A 142 -13.77 3.60 -15.37
CA ASP A 142 -13.61 3.77 -16.81
C ASP A 142 -12.20 3.37 -17.29
N LEU A 143 -11.28 3.02 -16.39
CA LEU A 143 -9.93 2.59 -16.77
C LEU A 143 -9.79 1.08 -16.67
N PHE A 144 -9.22 0.48 -17.69
CA PHE A 144 -8.76 -0.91 -17.65
C PHE A 144 -7.52 -1.11 -18.52
N ALA A 145 -6.81 -2.18 -18.23
CA ALA A 145 -5.71 -2.67 -19.03
C ALA A 145 -6.01 -4.09 -19.51
N MET A 146 -5.59 -4.41 -20.72
CA MET A 146 -5.73 -5.75 -21.29
C MET A 146 -4.45 -6.16 -22.02
N MET A 147 -4.24 -7.46 -22.12
CA MET A 147 -3.15 -8.07 -22.85
C MET A 147 -3.66 -8.71 -24.13
N GLU A 148 -3.11 -8.27 -25.27
CA GLU A 148 -3.36 -8.82 -26.59
C GLU A 148 -2.02 -9.24 -27.20
N LYS A 149 -1.83 -10.54 -27.42
CA LYS A 149 -0.54 -11.12 -27.84
C LYS A 149 0.61 -10.67 -26.92
N THR A 150 1.57 -9.91 -27.41
CA THR A 150 2.73 -9.40 -26.65
C THR A 150 2.64 -7.90 -26.37
N ARG A 151 1.42 -7.36 -26.33
CA ARG A 151 1.16 -5.95 -26.12
C ARG A 151 0.10 -5.74 -25.05
N MET A 152 0.39 -4.81 -24.15
CA MET A 152 -0.56 -4.27 -23.20
C MET A 152 -1.23 -3.03 -23.80
N TYR A 153 -2.54 -2.99 -23.75
CA TYR A 153 -3.34 -1.82 -24.11
C TYR A 153 -4.03 -1.30 -22.86
N VAL A 154 -3.92 0.01 -22.64
CA VAL A 154 -4.69 0.72 -21.61
C VAL A 154 -5.83 1.43 -22.29
N PHE A 155 -7.03 1.32 -21.73
CA PHE A 155 -8.21 1.99 -22.24
C PHE A 155 -8.75 2.96 -21.22
N ARG A 156 -9.24 4.08 -21.73
CA ARG A 156 -10.09 5.00 -21.00
C ARG A 156 -11.46 4.99 -21.67
N ASN A 157 -12.45 4.48 -20.96
CA ASN A 157 -13.72 4.05 -21.53
C ASN A 157 -13.51 3.05 -22.67
N LEU A 158 -13.67 3.48 -23.91
CA LEU A 158 -13.54 2.62 -25.09
C LEU A 158 -12.38 3.05 -26.01
N ASP A 159 -11.63 4.08 -25.61
CA ASP A 159 -10.54 4.64 -26.39
C ASP A 159 -9.20 4.05 -25.93
N PRO A 160 -8.45 3.36 -26.81
CA PRO A 160 -7.15 2.81 -26.49
C PRO A 160 -6.05 3.88 -26.46
N GLU A 161 -5.15 3.76 -25.49
CA GLU A 161 -3.85 4.42 -25.49
C GLU A 161 -2.84 3.69 -26.40
N GLU A 162 -1.66 4.30 -26.57
CA GLU A 162 -0.55 3.68 -27.30
C GLU A 162 -0.12 2.37 -26.63
N PRO A 163 0.02 1.26 -27.40
CA PRO A 163 0.34 -0.04 -26.83
C PRO A 163 1.76 -0.09 -26.25
N ILE A 164 1.89 -0.81 -25.14
CA ILE A 164 3.16 -1.08 -24.47
C ILE A 164 3.58 -2.51 -24.80
N GLN A 165 4.78 -2.68 -25.35
CA GLN A 165 5.33 -4.00 -25.67
C GLN A 165 5.73 -4.71 -24.37
N THR A 166 5.02 -5.76 -23.99
CA THR A 166 5.31 -6.57 -22.79
C THR A 166 4.58 -7.91 -22.85
N SER A 167 5.15 -8.93 -22.22
CA SER A 167 4.54 -10.24 -21.99
C SER A 167 4.19 -10.48 -20.52
N GLY A 168 4.26 -9.44 -19.68
CA GLY A 168 3.95 -9.57 -18.25
C GLY A 168 2.46 -9.70 -17.96
N TYR A 169 2.13 -10.52 -16.97
CA TYR A 169 0.78 -10.70 -16.44
C TYR A 169 0.37 -9.52 -15.57
N ILE A 170 -0.84 -8.99 -15.74
CA ILE A 170 -1.31 -7.79 -15.05
C ILE A 170 -1.71 -8.14 -13.60
N CYS A 171 -0.92 -7.65 -12.66
CA CYS A 171 -1.12 -7.92 -11.23
C CYS A 171 -2.03 -6.88 -10.58
N ASN A 172 -1.81 -5.59 -10.86
CA ASN A 172 -2.54 -4.49 -10.24
C ASN A 172 -2.69 -3.32 -11.21
N PHE A 173 -3.79 -2.58 -11.09
CA PHE A 173 -3.97 -1.29 -11.75
C PHE A 173 -4.64 -0.35 -10.76
N GLU A 174 -3.89 0.63 -10.27
CA GLU A 174 -4.36 1.72 -9.41
C GLU A 174 -3.42 2.91 -9.55
N ASP A 175 -3.85 4.09 -9.14
CA ASP A 175 -3.02 5.30 -9.11
C ASP A 175 -2.36 5.59 -10.47
N LEU A 176 -3.04 5.28 -11.57
CA LEU A 176 -2.54 5.46 -12.95
C LEU A 176 -1.27 4.65 -13.26
N GLU A 177 -1.00 3.60 -12.48
CA GLU A 177 0.14 2.72 -12.61
C GLU A 177 -0.33 1.26 -12.72
N ILE A 178 0.26 0.52 -13.65
CA ILE A 178 0.00 -0.90 -13.85
C ILE A 178 1.21 -1.68 -13.37
N LYS A 179 1.00 -2.56 -12.39
CA LYS A 179 2.01 -3.50 -11.95
C LYS A 179 1.82 -4.81 -12.70
N SER A 180 2.85 -5.26 -13.40
CA SER A 180 2.88 -6.56 -14.07
C SER A 180 4.01 -7.43 -13.54
N VAL A 181 3.93 -8.73 -13.86
CA VAL A 181 4.93 -9.71 -13.49
C VAL A 181 5.31 -10.60 -14.68
N LEU A 182 6.60 -10.81 -14.88
CA LEU A 182 7.12 -11.80 -15.82
C LEU A 182 7.10 -13.18 -15.15
N LEU A 183 5.94 -13.84 -15.22
CA LEU A 183 5.73 -15.12 -14.53
C LEU A 183 6.61 -16.24 -15.10
N ASP A 184 6.88 -16.21 -16.39
CA ASP A 184 7.80 -17.11 -17.09
C ASP A 184 9.23 -17.03 -16.54
N GLU A 185 9.72 -15.84 -16.21
CA GLU A 185 11.03 -15.66 -15.58
C GLU A 185 11.04 -16.14 -14.13
N ILE A 186 9.99 -15.85 -13.36
CA ILE A 186 9.88 -16.33 -11.97
C ILE A 186 9.81 -17.86 -11.90
N LEU A 187 9.10 -18.50 -12.83
CA LEU A 187 8.95 -19.95 -12.84
C LEU A 187 10.26 -20.70 -13.16
N LYS A 188 11.33 -20.02 -13.61
CA LYS A 188 12.66 -20.62 -13.79
C LYS A 188 13.37 -20.89 -12.46
N ASP A 189 13.21 -20.01 -11.47
CA ASP A 189 13.71 -20.19 -10.10
C ASP A 189 12.70 -19.65 -9.06
N PRO A 190 11.65 -20.44 -8.74
CA PRO A 190 10.59 -20.01 -7.83
C PRO A 190 11.06 -19.76 -6.39
N GLU A 191 12.18 -20.36 -5.97
CA GLU A 191 12.68 -20.25 -4.60
C GLU A 191 13.44 -18.93 -4.35
N HIS A 192 13.94 -18.30 -5.42
CA HIS A 192 14.70 -17.04 -5.34
C HIS A 192 14.18 -15.98 -6.34
N PRO A 193 12.92 -15.54 -6.22
CA PRO A 193 12.36 -14.59 -7.16
C PRO A 193 13.07 -13.23 -7.08
N ASN A 194 13.45 -12.67 -8.22
CA ASN A 194 14.01 -11.33 -8.32
C ASN A 194 12.89 -10.28 -8.45
N LYS A 195 13.05 -9.14 -7.76
CA LYS A 195 12.16 -7.98 -7.86
C LYS A 195 12.16 -7.35 -9.26
N ASP A 196 13.23 -7.54 -10.03
CA ASP A 196 13.33 -7.03 -11.41
C ASP A 196 12.26 -7.62 -12.35
N TYR A 197 11.67 -8.76 -11.99
CA TYR A 197 10.57 -9.37 -12.73
C TYR A 197 9.21 -8.71 -12.46
N LEU A 198 9.11 -7.80 -11.47
CA LEU A 198 7.95 -6.95 -11.26
C LEU A 198 8.17 -5.61 -11.97
N ILE A 199 7.35 -5.33 -12.98
CA ILE A 199 7.47 -4.12 -13.79
C ILE A 199 6.28 -3.21 -13.46
N ASN A 200 6.55 -1.93 -13.21
CA ASN A 200 5.51 -0.91 -13.08
C ASN A 200 5.49 -0.05 -14.35
N PHE A 201 4.32 0.07 -14.96
CA PHE A 201 4.08 0.91 -16.12
C PHE A 201 3.20 2.11 -15.72
N GLU A 202 3.70 3.31 -15.98
CA GLU A 202 2.89 4.52 -15.88
C GLU A 202 2.05 4.68 -17.14
N ILE A 203 0.74 4.88 -16.99
CA ILE A 203 -0.12 5.12 -18.16
C ILE A 203 0.13 6.52 -18.72
N ARG A 204 -0.40 6.81 -19.92
CA ARG A 204 -0.14 8.07 -20.63
C ARG A 204 -0.41 9.31 -19.78
N SER A 205 -1.55 9.39 -19.10
CA SER A 205 -1.91 10.58 -18.30
C SER A 205 -0.87 10.94 -17.22
N LEU A 206 -0.25 9.93 -16.58
CA LEU A 206 0.77 10.15 -15.56
C LEU A 206 2.11 10.59 -16.19
N ARG A 207 2.51 9.94 -17.28
CA ARG A 207 3.73 10.29 -18.04
C ARG A 207 3.65 11.71 -18.61
N ASP A 208 2.53 12.05 -19.25
CA ASP A 208 2.29 13.36 -19.85
C ASP A 208 2.28 14.46 -18.77
N SER A 209 1.61 14.22 -17.63
CA SER A 209 1.60 15.17 -16.51
C SER A 209 3.01 15.43 -15.96
N ARG A 210 3.83 14.37 -15.78
CA ARG A 210 5.22 14.52 -15.33
C ARG A 210 6.04 15.32 -16.33
N ALA A 211 5.92 15.00 -17.62
CA ALA A 211 6.62 15.72 -18.68
C ALA A 211 6.20 17.20 -18.75
N LEU A 212 4.92 17.52 -18.56
CA LEU A 212 4.42 18.90 -18.50
C LEU A 212 5.01 19.67 -17.31
N ILE A 213 5.04 19.06 -16.13
CA ILE A 213 5.60 19.66 -14.91
C ILE A 213 7.09 20.01 -15.10
N GLU A 214 7.86 19.10 -15.70
CA GLU A 214 9.31 19.24 -15.91
C GLU A 214 9.63 20.23 -17.02
N LYS A 215 8.94 20.16 -18.16
CA LYS A 215 9.33 20.89 -19.38
C LYS A 215 8.61 22.21 -19.58
N VAL A 216 7.35 22.31 -19.16
CA VAL A 216 6.48 23.47 -19.44
C VAL A 216 6.27 24.30 -18.18
N GLY A 217 5.85 23.64 -17.09
CA GLY A 217 5.69 24.27 -15.79
C GLY A 217 4.39 23.90 -15.09
N ILE A 218 4.22 24.43 -13.87
CA ILE A 218 3.13 24.05 -12.96
C ILE A 218 1.76 24.50 -13.49
N LYS A 219 1.67 25.67 -14.15
CA LYS A 219 0.38 26.23 -14.59
C LYS A 219 -0.30 25.37 -15.65
N ASP A 220 0.43 25.03 -16.71
CA ASP A 220 -0.11 24.19 -17.80
C ASP A 220 -0.35 22.76 -17.34
N ALA A 221 0.52 22.22 -16.46
CA ALA A 221 0.26 20.95 -15.80
C ALA A 221 -1.02 20.98 -14.96
N SER A 222 -1.30 22.09 -14.26
CA SER A 222 -2.52 22.24 -13.47
C SER A 222 -3.76 22.17 -14.36
N GLN A 223 -3.76 22.88 -15.51
CA GLN A 223 -4.89 22.84 -16.45
C GLN A 223 -5.12 21.43 -17.00
N PHE A 224 -4.05 20.73 -17.42
CA PHE A 224 -4.16 19.35 -17.91
C PHE A 224 -4.78 18.41 -16.88
N ILE A 225 -4.41 18.58 -15.61
CA ILE A 225 -4.92 17.77 -14.49
C ILE A 225 -6.36 18.16 -14.14
N GLU A 226 -6.76 19.42 -14.31
CA GLU A 226 -8.17 19.83 -14.20
C GLU A 226 -9.05 19.19 -15.26
N ASP A 227 -8.54 19.09 -16.49
CA ASP A 227 -9.24 18.43 -17.60
C ASP A 227 -9.28 16.90 -17.43
N ASN A 228 -8.31 16.32 -16.70
CA ASN A 228 -8.17 14.89 -16.46
C ASN A 228 -7.99 14.56 -14.96
N PRO A 229 -9.00 14.81 -14.12
CA PRO A 229 -8.84 14.79 -12.68
C PRO A 229 -8.57 13.37 -12.14
N HIS A 230 -7.49 13.22 -11.37
CA HIS A 230 -7.17 12.00 -10.65
C HIS A 230 -6.38 12.30 -9.37
N PRO A 231 -6.67 11.66 -8.20
CA PRO A 231 -5.94 11.90 -6.95
C PRO A 231 -4.43 11.79 -7.08
N ARG A 232 -3.94 10.79 -7.83
CA ARG A 232 -2.50 10.62 -8.12
C ARG A 232 -1.87 11.83 -8.82
N LEU A 233 -2.55 12.39 -9.83
CA LEU A 233 -2.05 13.53 -10.59
C LEU A 233 -2.03 14.79 -9.72
N TRP A 234 -3.09 14.99 -8.92
CA TRP A 234 -3.13 16.07 -7.93
C TRP A 234 -1.99 15.96 -6.91
N ARG A 235 -1.68 14.74 -6.43
CA ARG A 235 -0.52 14.52 -5.56
C ARG A 235 0.80 14.87 -6.26
N LEU A 236 0.98 14.44 -7.51
CA LEU A 236 2.17 14.77 -8.31
C LEU A 236 2.35 16.28 -8.48
N LEU A 237 1.26 17.00 -8.79
CA LEU A 237 1.27 18.46 -8.89
C LEU A 237 1.61 19.12 -7.55
N ALA A 238 1.03 18.64 -6.46
CA ALA A 238 1.29 19.17 -5.12
C ALA A 238 2.76 19.00 -4.72
N GLU A 239 3.33 17.83 -4.98
CA GLU A 239 4.75 17.54 -4.73
C GLU A 239 5.68 18.43 -5.57
N ALA A 240 5.36 18.62 -6.85
CA ALA A 240 6.13 19.53 -7.71
C ALA A 240 6.02 21.00 -7.29
N ALA A 241 4.83 21.44 -6.86
CA ALA A 241 4.60 22.78 -6.34
C ALA A 241 5.34 23.02 -5.02
N LEU A 242 5.36 22.03 -4.12
CA LEU A 242 6.15 22.06 -2.88
C LEU A 242 7.64 22.26 -3.17
N GLN A 243 8.20 21.53 -4.14
CA GLN A 243 9.62 21.66 -4.50
C GLN A 243 9.98 23.05 -5.03
N LYS A 244 9.03 23.77 -5.64
CA LYS A 244 9.19 25.15 -6.10
C LYS A 244 8.72 26.19 -5.07
N LEU A 245 8.36 25.77 -3.86
CA LEU A 245 7.81 26.60 -2.79
C LEU A 245 6.53 27.37 -3.16
N ASP A 246 5.80 26.90 -4.18
CA ASP A 246 4.46 27.41 -4.51
C ASP A 246 3.42 26.80 -3.57
N LEU A 247 3.37 27.36 -2.36
CA LEU A 247 2.52 26.86 -1.27
C LEU A 247 1.02 26.95 -1.62
N TYR A 248 0.61 27.92 -2.43
CA TYR A 248 -0.80 28.09 -2.80
C TYR A 248 -1.26 26.94 -3.70
N THR A 249 -0.53 26.68 -4.78
CA THR A 249 -0.85 25.58 -5.69
C THR A 249 -0.72 24.23 -5.00
N ALA A 250 0.29 24.05 -4.14
CA ALA A 250 0.45 22.84 -3.35
C ALA A 250 -0.75 22.58 -2.42
N GLU A 251 -1.23 23.59 -1.69
CA GLU A 251 -2.41 23.43 -0.82
C GLU A 251 -3.65 23.04 -1.62
N GLN A 252 -3.92 23.73 -2.73
CA GLN A 252 -5.09 23.41 -3.58
C GLN A 252 -5.03 21.98 -4.13
N ALA A 253 -3.86 21.56 -4.60
CA ALA A 253 -3.66 20.22 -5.12
C ALA A 253 -3.83 19.15 -4.03
N PHE A 254 -3.30 19.38 -2.81
CA PHE A 254 -3.54 18.47 -1.68
C PHE A 254 -5.00 18.40 -1.24
N VAL A 255 -5.75 19.51 -1.32
CA VAL A 255 -7.21 19.50 -1.09
C VAL A 255 -7.93 18.61 -2.11
N ARG A 256 -7.56 18.71 -3.40
CA ARG A 256 -8.16 17.92 -4.48
C ARG A 256 -7.87 16.42 -4.34
N CYS A 257 -6.70 16.02 -3.83
CA CYS A 257 -6.40 14.61 -3.52
C CYS A 257 -6.75 14.17 -2.09
N LYS A 258 -7.38 15.04 -1.29
CA LYS A 258 -7.80 14.78 0.11
C LYS A 258 -6.64 14.39 1.04
N ASP A 259 -5.45 14.92 0.81
CA ASP A 259 -4.28 14.68 1.65
C ASP A 259 -4.21 15.71 2.80
N TYR A 260 -4.82 15.34 3.93
CA TYR A 260 -4.84 16.19 5.12
C TYR A 260 -3.45 16.44 5.72
N GLN A 261 -2.51 15.51 5.55
CA GLN A 261 -1.14 15.68 6.08
C GLN A 261 -0.37 16.69 5.24
N GLY A 262 -0.48 16.60 3.90
CA GLY A 262 0.06 17.58 2.96
C GLY A 262 -0.48 19.00 3.25
N ILE A 263 -1.80 19.16 3.45
CA ILE A 263 -2.40 20.46 3.79
C ILE A 263 -1.83 21.03 5.10
N LYS A 264 -1.74 20.22 6.16
CA LYS A 264 -1.17 20.67 7.44
C LYS A 264 0.30 21.05 7.30
N PHE A 265 1.05 20.30 6.49
CA PHE A 265 2.45 20.56 6.21
C PHE A 265 2.63 21.90 5.49
N VAL A 266 1.87 22.17 4.43
CA VAL A 266 1.90 23.45 3.72
C VAL A 266 1.57 24.63 4.64
N LYS A 267 0.54 24.50 5.49
CA LYS A 267 0.20 25.53 6.48
C LYS A 267 1.30 25.78 7.51
N ARG A 268 2.05 24.73 7.89
CA ARG A 268 3.21 24.87 8.77
C ARG A 268 4.35 25.59 8.05
N LEU A 269 4.64 25.22 6.80
CA LEU A 269 5.64 25.90 5.96
C LEU A 269 5.34 27.38 5.79
N GLY A 270 4.07 27.74 5.58
CA GLY A 270 3.64 29.14 5.43
C GLY A 270 3.93 30.03 6.63
N LYS A 271 4.08 29.46 7.84
CA LYS A 271 4.45 30.20 9.07
C LYS A 271 5.95 30.46 9.21
N LEU A 272 6.78 29.77 8.42
CA LEU A 272 8.22 29.94 8.46
C LEU A 272 8.60 31.21 7.69
N LEU A 273 9.49 32.02 8.28
CA LEU A 273 9.93 33.28 7.67
C LEU A 273 11.04 33.06 6.64
N SER A 274 11.97 32.15 6.94
CA SER A 274 13.13 31.88 6.10
C SER A 274 12.80 30.89 4.98
N GLU A 275 13.21 31.23 3.75
CA GLU A 275 13.04 30.36 2.58
C GLU A 275 13.93 29.12 2.65
N SER A 276 15.17 29.25 3.12
CA SER A 276 16.07 28.10 3.37
C SER A 276 15.49 27.14 4.41
N MET A 277 14.80 27.66 5.44
CA MET A 277 14.09 26.82 6.40
C MET A 277 12.92 26.06 5.77
N LYS A 278 12.15 26.71 4.89
CA LYS A 278 11.09 26.04 4.13
C LYS A 278 11.66 24.94 3.24
N GLN A 279 12.77 25.24 2.55
CA GLN A 279 13.43 24.27 1.68
C GLN A 279 13.93 23.05 2.45
N ALA A 280 14.55 23.24 3.62
CA ALA A 280 15.00 22.14 4.46
C ALA A 280 13.83 21.24 4.90
N GLU A 281 12.72 21.84 5.34
CA GLU A 281 11.50 21.10 5.71
C GLU A 281 10.88 20.36 4.51
N VAL A 282 10.87 20.97 3.31
CA VAL A 282 10.38 20.32 2.07
C VAL A 282 11.27 19.14 1.69
N VAL A 283 12.59 19.30 1.73
CA VAL A 283 13.54 18.22 1.46
C VAL A 283 13.36 17.06 2.47
N GLY A 284 13.16 17.40 3.74
CA GLY A 284 12.81 16.43 4.79
C GLY A 284 11.47 15.72 4.55
N TYR A 285 10.47 16.43 4.03
CA TYR A 285 9.17 15.83 3.65
C TYR A 285 9.32 14.75 2.58
N PHE A 286 10.24 14.92 1.63
CA PHE A 286 10.56 13.92 0.60
C PHE A 286 11.50 12.80 1.07
N GLY A 287 11.80 12.71 2.37
CA GLY A 287 12.65 11.67 2.93
C GLY A 287 14.15 11.83 2.65
N ARG A 288 14.57 12.97 2.10
CA ARG A 288 15.99 13.28 1.82
C ARG A 288 16.64 13.89 3.06
N PHE A 289 16.70 13.11 4.13
CA PHE A 289 17.07 13.61 5.46
C PHE A 289 18.51 14.14 5.53
N GLU A 290 19.43 13.55 4.78
CA GLU A 290 20.83 14.00 4.68
C GLU A 290 20.94 15.41 4.08
N GLU A 291 20.18 15.66 3.01
CA GLU A 291 20.14 16.97 2.36
C GLU A 291 19.49 18.02 3.29
N ALA A 292 18.39 17.66 3.96
CA ALA A 292 17.73 18.54 4.92
C ALA A 292 18.62 18.89 6.11
N GLU A 293 19.34 17.90 6.66
CA GLU A 293 20.31 18.10 7.73
C GLU A 293 21.42 19.07 7.32
N ARG A 294 21.99 18.90 6.11
CA ARG A 294 23.01 19.79 5.59
C ARG A 294 22.51 21.23 5.51
N THR A 295 21.30 21.45 5.00
CA THR A 295 20.69 22.79 4.95
C THR A 295 20.50 23.38 6.35
N TYR A 296 20.10 22.59 7.36
CA TYR A 296 20.01 23.09 8.74
C TYR A 296 21.37 23.50 9.31
N LEU A 297 22.44 22.74 9.02
CA LEU A 297 23.79 23.08 9.47
C LEU A 297 24.34 24.31 8.76
N GLU A 298 24.09 24.48 7.46
CA GLU A 298 24.45 25.68 6.69
C GLU A 298 23.74 26.95 7.20
N MET A 299 22.59 26.80 7.86
CA MET A 299 21.86 27.89 8.52
C MET A 299 22.30 28.12 9.98
N ASP A 300 23.35 27.43 10.46
CA ASP A 300 23.77 27.40 11.86
C ASP A 300 22.67 26.94 12.84
N ARG A 301 21.67 26.19 12.34
CA ARG A 301 20.53 25.63 13.11
C ARG A 301 20.73 24.16 13.43
N ARG A 302 21.82 23.87 14.13
CA ARG A 302 22.18 22.52 14.61
C ARG A 302 21.11 21.88 15.49
N ASP A 303 20.38 22.68 16.26
CA ASP A 303 19.24 22.23 17.07
C ASP A 303 18.16 21.55 16.22
N LEU A 304 17.85 22.09 15.03
CA LEU A 304 16.88 21.51 14.10
C LEU A 304 17.42 20.24 13.43
N ALA A 305 18.71 20.19 13.11
CA ALA A 305 19.37 19.00 12.59
C ALA A 305 19.32 17.82 13.59
N ILE A 306 19.60 18.11 14.87
CA ILE A 306 19.47 17.12 15.96
C ILE A 306 18.01 16.69 16.10
N GLY A 307 17.07 17.64 16.15
CA GLY A 307 15.63 17.36 16.22
C GLY A 307 15.11 16.50 15.06
N LEU A 308 15.65 16.66 13.85
CA LEU A 308 15.35 15.81 12.70
C LEU A 308 15.81 14.37 12.94
N ARG A 309 17.07 14.17 13.35
CA ARG A 309 17.64 12.83 13.57
C ARG A 309 17.01 12.11 14.76
N LEU A 310 16.62 12.83 15.81
CA LEU A 310 15.84 12.29 16.92
C LEU A 310 14.51 11.69 16.44
N LYS A 311 13.78 12.39 15.57
CA LYS A 311 12.51 11.87 15.00
C LYS A 311 12.71 10.62 14.14
N LEU A 312 13.88 10.45 13.54
CA LEU A 312 14.24 9.28 12.74
C LEU A 312 14.75 8.11 13.61
N GLY A 313 15.06 8.35 14.89
CA GLY A 313 15.70 7.37 15.76
C GLY A 313 17.17 7.11 15.42
N ASP A 314 17.81 8.00 14.65
CA ASP A 314 19.21 7.88 14.26
C ASP A 314 20.13 8.42 15.36
N TRP A 315 20.23 7.66 16.46
CA TRP A 315 20.96 8.05 17.66
C TRP A 315 22.47 8.19 17.43
N PHE A 316 23.03 7.43 16.49
CA PHE A 316 24.44 7.57 16.10
C PHE A 316 24.72 8.95 15.51
N ARG A 317 23.88 9.39 14.56
CA ARG A 317 24.03 10.72 13.98
C ARG A 317 23.72 11.81 14.99
N VAL A 318 22.74 11.62 15.88
CA VAL A 318 22.47 12.55 17.01
C VAL A 318 23.72 12.74 17.87
N LEU A 319 24.36 11.65 18.32
CA LEU A 319 25.56 11.71 19.16
C LEU A 319 26.72 12.41 18.43
N GLN A 320 26.90 12.12 17.13
CA GLN A 320 27.90 12.80 16.33
C GLN A 320 27.62 14.31 16.24
N LEU A 321 26.38 14.67 15.90
CA LEU A 321 25.97 16.06 15.83
C LEU A 321 26.16 16.76 17.18
N LEU A 322 25.96 16.11 18.33
CA LEU A 322 26.20 16.65 19.68
C LEU A 322 27.69 16.82 20.03
N LYS A 323 28.59 16.00 19.47
CA LYS A 323 30.03 16.10 19.72
C LYS A 323 30.76 17.10 18.81
N THR A 324 30.28 17.33 17.59
CA THR A 324 31.04 18.07 16.56
C THR A 324 30.77 19.59 16.50
N GLY A 325 29.75 20.11 17.16
CA GLY A 325 29.43 21.54 17.05
C GLY A 325 29.92 22.39 18.22
N SER A 326 30.10 23.68 17.94
CA SER A 326 30.52 24.72 18.87
C SER A 326 29.41 25.05 19.89
N GLY A 327 29.69 24.92 21.18
CA GLY A 327 28.76 25.22 22.28
C GLY A 327 28.55 24.04 23.22
N ASP A 328 28.09 24.32 24.44
CA ASP A 328 27.80 23.29 25.44
C ASP A 328 26.71 22.34 24.91
N ALA A 329 27.06 21.06 24.83
CA ALA A 329 26.11 20.02 24.46
C ALA A 329 25.13 19.80 25.62
N ASP A 330 23.86 19.56 25.30
CA ASP A 330 22.87 19.18 26.31
C ASP A 330 23.26 17.82 26.91
N ASP A 331 23.80 17.84 28.14
CA ASP A 331 24.25 16.67 28.87
C ASP A 331 23.15 15.62 29.01
N SER A 332 21.89 16.04 29.20
CA SER A 332 20.75 15.13 29.29
C SER A 332 20.53 14.39 27.97
N LEU A 333 20.68 15.10 26.85
CA LEU A 333 20.49 14.52 25.52
C LEU A 333 21.69 13.64 25.11
N LEU A 334 22.90 14.00 25.52
CA LEU A 334 24.09 13.15 25.38
C LEU A 334 23.92 11.84 26.14
N GLU A 335 23.44 11.90 27.39
CA GLU A 335 23.16 10.72 28.20
C GLU A 335 22.13 9.82 27.50
N GLN A 336 21.02 10.41 27.06
CA GLN A 336 19.97 9.71 26.33
C GLN A 336 20.48 9.06 25.03
N ALA A 337 21.28 9.78 24.23
CA ALA A 337 21.82 9.26 22.99
C ALA A 337 22.79 8.10 23.21
N ASN A 338 23.65 8.18 24.23
CA ASN A 338 24.54 7.09 24.60
C ASN A 338 23.73 5.86 25.05
N ASN A 339 22.70 6.04 25.88
CA ASN A 339 21.86 4.92 26.32
C ASN A 339 21.13 4.24 25.16
N ALA A 340 20.56 5.01 24.23
CA ALA A 340 19.89 4.45 23.06
C ALA A 340 20.84 3.70 22.12
N ILE A 341 22.09 4.15 21.97
CA ILE A 341 23.12 3.41 21.23
C ILE A 341 23.55 2.15 21.99
N GLY A 342 23.62 2.23 23.32
CA GLY A 342 23.84 1.08 24.20
C GLY A 342 22.77 0.00 23.98
N ASP A 343 21.49 0.38 24.00
CA ASP A 343 20.36 -0.52 23.74
C ASP A 343 20.48 -1.16 22.34
N TYR A 344 20.82 -0.37 21.31
CA TYR A 344 21.05 -0.88 19.94
C TYR A 344 22.10 -2.00 19.87
N PHE A 345 23.18 -1.91 20.65
CA PHE A 345 24.21 -2.94 20.70
C PHE A 345 23.79 -4.13 21.58
N ALA A 346 23.16 -3.87 22.73
CA ALA A 346 22.67 -4.89 23.65
C ALA A 346 21.62 -5.80 22.99
N ASP A 347 20.67 -5.24 22.25
CA ASP A 347 19.64 -5.99 21.50
C ASP A 347 20.24 -6.96 20.46
N ARG A 348 21.48 -6.70 20.01
CA ARG A 348 22.23 -7.54 19.07
C ARG A 348 23.29 -8.41 19.76
N GLN A 349 23.24 -8.52 21.08
CA GLN A 349 24.17 -9.29 21.90
C GLN A 349 25.63 -8.84 21.74
N LYS A 350 25.86 -7.57 21.35
CA LYS A 350 27.19 -6.96 21.26
C LYS A 350 27.52 -6.27 22.58
N TRP A 351 27.56 -7.05 23.66
CA TRP A 351 27.68 -6.56 25.04
C TRP A 351 28.91 -5.69 25.28
N LEU A 352 30.07 -6.07 24.72
CA LEU A 352 31.31 -5.30 24.86
C LEU A 352 31.19 -3.87 24.31
N ASN A 353 30.49 -3.70 23.18
CA ASN A 353 30.24 -2.38 22.62
C ASN A 353 29.21 -1.62 23.46
N ALA A 354 28.17 -2.30 23.95
CA ALA A 354 27.12 -1.69 24.76
C ALA A 354 27.67 -1.08 26.06
N VAL A 355 28.62 -1.75 26.73
CA VAL A 355 29.32 -1.24 27.94
C VAL A 355 29.89 0.16 27.72
N GLN A 356 30.59 0.39 26.60
CA GLN A 356 31.23 1.68 26.31
C GLN A 356 30.21 2.83 26.28
N TYR A 357 29.01 2.55 25.78
CA TYR A 357 27.94 3.54 25.67
C TYR A 357 27.16 3.67 26.98
N TYR A 358 26.88 2.60 27.71
CA TYR A 358 26.18 2.71 29.00
C TYR A 358 27.02 3.39 30.09
N VAL A 359 28.35 3.24 30.05
CA VAL A 359 29.25 4.04 30.92
C VAL A 359 29.11 5.53 30.60
N GLN A 360 29.14 5.91 29.32
CA GLN A 360 28.96 7.31 28.90
C GLN A 360 27.54 7.84 29.18
N GLY A 361 26.53 6.96 29.07
CA GLY A 361 25.13 7.24 29.33
C GLY A 361 24.71 7.05 30.80
N ARG A 362 25.66 6.79 31.71
CA ARG A 362 25.45 6.66 33.16
C ARG A 362 24.31 5.70 33.56
N ASN A 363 23.97 4.73 32.70
CA ASN A 363 22.89 3.79 32.94
C ASN A 363 23.40 2.55 33.66
N GLN A 364 23.34 2.61 34.98
CA GLN A 364 23.90 1.60 35.88
C GLN A 364 23.17 0.25 35.78
N GLU A 365 21.86 0.26 35.52
CA GLU A 365 21.06 -0.97 35.44
C GLU A 365 21.46 -1.80 34.22
N ARG A 366 21.51 -1.16 33.05
CA ARG A 366 21.93 -1.80 31.79
C ARG A 366 23.41 -2.16 31.79
N LEU A 367 24.25 -1.37 32.46
CA LEU A 367 25.67 -1.66 32.60
C LEU A 367 25.90 -2.94 33.41
N ALA A 368 25.17 -3.11 34.52
CA ALA A 368 25.21 -4.35 35.30
C ALA A 368 24.77 -5.58 34.48
N GLU A 369 23.71 -5.45 33.70
CA GLU A 369 23.27 -6.50 32.77
C GLU A 369 24.37 -6.86 31.77
N CYS A 370 25.05 -5.87 31.18
CA CYS A 370 26.13 -6.12 30.24
C CYS A 370 27.33 -6.83 30.88
N TYR A 371 27.76 -6.42 32.08
CA TYR A 371 28.86 -7.08 32.78
C TYR A 371 28.50 -8.52 33.16
N TYR A 372 27.26 -8.76 33.60
CA TYR A 372 26.78 -10.12 33.86
C TYR A 372 26.82 -10.98 32.60
N MET A 373 26.32 -10.48 31.46
CA MET A 373 26.32 -11.21 30.19
C MET A 373 27.73 -11.45 29.62
N LEU A 374 28.72 -10.65 30.03
CA LEU A 374 30.14 -10.81 29.70
C LEU A 374 30.91 -11.65 30.73
N GLU A 375 30.26 -12.06 31.83
CA GLU A 375 30.91 -12.70 32.99
C GLU A 375 32.04 -11.84 33.60
N ASP A 376 31.94 -10.52 33.47
CA ASP A 376 32.87 -9.54 34.04
C ASP A 376 32.47 -9.20 35.48
N TYR A 377 32.80 -10.11 36.40
CA TYR A 377 32.47 -9.98 37.82
C TYR A 377 33.27 -8.86 38.52
N GLU A 378 34.48 -8.57 38.04
CA GLU A 378 35.27 -7.43 38.53
C GLU A 378 34.60 -6.10 38.16
N GLY A 379 34.08 -6.00 36.93
CA GLY A 379 33.27 -4.85 36.50
C GLY A 379 32.01 -4.64 37.34
N LEU A 380 31.31 -5.73 37.69
CA LEU A 380 30.15 -5.69 38.59
C LEU A 380 30.50 -5.25 40.01
N GLU A 381 31.62 -5.71 40.57
CA GLU A 381 32.07 -5.32 41.91
C GLU A 381 32.43 -3.83 41.97
N ASN A 382 33.21 -3.35 40.98
CA ASN A 382 33.54 -1.94 40.86
C ASN A 382 32.29 -1.06 40.71
N LEU A 383 31.32 -1.52 39.91
CA LEU A 383 30.03 -0.87 39.76
C LEU A 383 29.29 -0.79 41.11
N ALA A 384 29.21 -1.90 41.85
CA ALA A 384 28.55 -1.96 43.16
C ALA A 384 29.12 -0.95 44.17
N ILE A 385 30.46 -0.81 44.22
CA ILE A 385 31.16 0.12 45.12
C ILE A 385 30.87 1.58 44.74
N SER A 386 30.66 1.86 43.46
CA SER A 386 30.39 3.22 42.96
C SER A 386 28.95 3.71 43.20
N LEU A 387 28.03 2.81 43.55
CA LEU A 387 26.61 3.13 43.72
C LEU A 387 26.31 3.70 45.13
N PRO A 388 25.37 4.67 45.25
CA PRO A 388 24.91 5.14 46.55
C PRO A 388 24.26 4.02 47.39
N GLU A 389 24.43 4.03 48.71
CA GLU A 389 23.95 2.95 49.61
C GLU A 389 22.44 2.63 49.51
N ASN A 390 21.62 3.59 49.05
CA ASN A 390 20.17 3.42 48.86
C ASN A 390 19.77 3.10 47.39
N HIS A 391 20.72 2.73 46.54
CA HIS A 391 20.45 2.51 45.11
C HIS A 391 19.65 1.21 44.88
N LYS A 392 18.64 1.26 44.01
CA LYS A 392 17.68 0.15 43.76
C LYS A 392 18.31 -1.16 43.28
N LEU A 393 19.52 -1.08 42.72
CA LEU A 393 20.26 -2.25 42.23
C LEU A 393 20.97 -3.04 43.35
N LEU A 394 21.27 -2.41 44.49
CA LEU A 394 21.98 -3.05 45.60
C LEU A 394 21.16 -4.18 46.26
N PRO A 395 19.84 -4.02 46.55
CA PRO A 395 19.05 -5.07 47.19
C PRO A 395 18.66 -6.23 46.27
N VAL A 396 18.60 -6.01 44.95
CA VAL A 396 17.96 -6.95 44.00
C VAL A 396 18.97 -7.67 43.11
N GLY A 397 20.04 -6.99 42.68
CA GLY A 397 21.04 -7.54 41.76
C GLY A 397 22.26 -8.08 42.49
N ILE A 398 23.00 -7.20 43.18
CA ILE A 398 24.36 -7.51 43.65
C ILE A 398 24.37 -8.49 44.84
N ALA A 399 23.34 -8.45 45.70
CA ALA A 399 23.18 -9.40 46.80
C ALA A 399 22.83 -10.84 46.35
N ASN A 400 22.21 -11.03 45.18
CA ASN A 400 21.94 -12.38 44.64
C ASN A 400 23.16 -12.96 43.91
N PHE A 401 24.00 -12.13 43.30
CA PHE A 401 25.20 -12.58 42.58
C PHE A 401 26.38 -12.91 43.50
N SER A 402 26.45 -12.30 44.69
CA SER A 402 27.44 -12.64 45.72
C SER A 402 27.18 -13.99 46.41
N PHE A 403 25.98 -14.58 46.25
CA PHE A 403 25.62 -15.85 46.89
C PHE A 403 26.10 -17.12 46.15
N TRP A 404 26.68 -17.01 44.96
CA TRP A 404 27.26 -18.16 44.23
C TRP A 404 28.77 -18.35 44.43
N ASN A 405 29.40 -17.54 45.29
CA ASN A 405 30.83 -17.67 45.63
C ASN A 405 31.06 -18.00 47.12
N CYS A 406 30.29 -18.94 47.68
CA CYS A 406 30.64 -19.64 48.91
C CYS A 406 30.55 -21.16 48.71
#